data_AF-A0A2V7NCH7-F1
#
_entry.id   AF-A0A2V7NCH7-F1
#
_cell.length_a   1.000
_cell.length_b   1.000
_cell.length_c   1.000
_cell.angle_alpha   90.00
_cell.angle_beta   90.00
_cell.angle_gamma   90.00
#
_symmetry.space_group_name_H-M   'P 1'
#
loop_
_entity.id
_entity.type
_entity.pdbx_description
1 polymer ?
#
loop_
_entity_poly.entity_id
_entity_poly.type
_entity_poly.pdbx_seq_one_letter_code
_entity_poly.pdbx_strand_id
1 'polypeptide(L)'
;MPVNIGQLFTRNWGIKLAAIFFAVMLYVAVAAQQPLSQRFALRLAVTVPPGRSVRQQPVGVTVTLSGKGSEILKLRSFPRMIRKTIPDTFSGSVWSIHLQPSDVSIPKGTDVQVAEIAPRDLDVLLDSVGKKDVRIVPLVRVEAESGYVLRGLSIVPSVARVVGPEKSLAAVESITTLPTVISSVNGPFFRTVPLDTTPLGVLRVAPKEVRVAGEVAAIIERSIPAVPITTAASGFAGFLLSPERVTVTMRGPESKVNTLTRDSVRVVAHLVGKAGPGGYARLTVTAPPGIRARAVPDSVALKRKTGRG
;
A
#
# COMPACT_ATOMS: atom_id res chain seq x y z
N MET A 1 53.53 -88.91 -23.51
CA MET A 1 53.21 -88.33 -24.83
C MET A 1 53.08 -86.82 -24.65
N PRO A 2 53.95 -85.98 -25.25
CA PRO A 2 53.84 -84.54 -25.09
C PRO A 2 52.64 -84.03 -25.90
N VAL A 3 51.64 -83.49 -25.23
CA VAL A 3 50.48 -82.90 -25.88
C VAL A 3 50.91 -81.58 -26.49
N ASN A 4 50.99 -81.55 -27.82
CA ASN A 4 51.48 -80.42 -28.58
C ASN A 4 50.43 -79.29 -28.55
N ILE A 5 50.58 -78.36 -27.60
CA ILE A 5 49.64 -77.26 -27.30
C ILE A 5 49.28 -76.42 -28.54
N GLY A 6 50.18 -76.30 -29.51
CA GLY A 6 49.91 -75.57 -30.76
C GLY A 6 48.80 -76.17 -31.63
N GLN A 7 48.61 -77.50 -31.63
CA GLN A 7 47.55 -78.15 -32.41
C GLN A 7 46.16 -78.10 -31.73
N LEU A 8 46.12 -77.85 -30.42
CA LEU A 8 44.87 -77.53 -29.72
C LEU A 8 44.34 -76.15 -30.12
N PHE A 9 45.21 -75.22 -30.52
CA PHE A 9 44.81 -73.90 -30.99
C PHE A 9 44.26 -73.91 -32.42
N THR A 10 44.84 -74.69 -33.33
CA THR A 10 44.47 -74.71 -34.77
C THR A 10 43.34 -75.69 -35.12
N ARG A 11 43.02 -76.66 -34.27
CA ARG A 11 41.90 -77.60 -34.50
C ARG A 11 40.57 -76.93 -34.15
N ASN A 12 39.61 -77.01 -35.09
CA ASN A 12 38.27 -76.41 -35.00
C ASN A 12 38.23 -74.87 -34.85
N TRP A 13 39.14 -74.17 -35.53
CA TRP A 13 39.23 -72.70 -35.52
C TRP A 13 37.89 -72.00 -35.85
N GLY A 14 37.12 -72.54 -36.81
CA GLY A 14 35.80 -72.00 -37.17
C GLY A 14 34.78 -72.00 -36.02
N ILE A 15 34.77 -73.06 -35.20
CA ILE A 15 33.86 -73.16 -34.05
C ILE A 15 34.25 -72.18 -32.95
N LYS A 16 35.56 -71.95 -32.75
CA LYS A 16 36.05 -70.96 -31.77
C LYS A 16 35.71 -69.53 -32.21
N LEU A 17 35.85 -69.22 -33.50
CA LEU A 17 35.43 -67.93 -34.04
C LEU A 17 33.93 -67.68 -33.84
N ALA A 18 33.11 -68.69 -34.14
CA ALA A 18 31.66 -68.61 -33.89
C ALA A 18 31.35 -68.43 -32.39
N ALA A 19 32.03 -69.16 -31.51
CA ALA A 19 31.85 -69.02 -30.05
C ALA A 19 32.23 -67.62 -29.54
N ILE A 20 33.34 -67.05 -30.03
CA ILE A 20 33.73 -65.67 -29.70
C ILE A 20 32.71 -64.67 -30.23
N PHE A 21 32.23 -64.85 -31.47
CA PHE A 21 31.19 -64.01 -32.04
C PHE A 21 29.91 -64.02 -31.21
N PHE A 22 29.42 -65.20 -30.82
CA PHE A 22 28.24 -65.32 -29.95
C PHE A 22 28.50 -64.74 -28.55
N ALA A 23 29.69 -64.94 -27.98
CA ALA A 23 30.04 -64.36 -26.69
C ALA A 23 30.06 -62.82 -26.73
N VAL A 24 30.62 -62.22 -27.78
CA VAL A 24 30.62 -60.76 -28.00
C VAL A 24 29.20 -60.26 -28.24
N MET A 25 28.41 -60.95 -29.06
CA MET A 25 27.02 -60.58 -29.34
C MET A 25 26.16 -60.61 -28.07
N LEU A 26 26.33 -61.64 -27.23
CA LEU A 26 25.62 -61.78 -25.97
C LEU A 26 26.10 -60.76 -24.93
N TYR A 27 27.40 -60.47 -24.90
CA TYR A 27 27.96 -59.38 -24.09
C TYR A 27 27.35 -58.04 -24.48
N VAL A 28 27.26 -57.71 -25.77
CA VAL A 28 26.64 -56.46 -26.25
C VAL A 28 25.14 -56.43 -25.94
N ALA A 29 24.43 -57.55 -26.11
CA ALA A 29 23.01 -57.64 -25.79
C ALA A 29 22.73 -57.40 -24.29
N VAL A 30 23.55 -57.97 -23.40
CA VAL A 30 23.44 -57.76 -21.95
C VAL A 30 23.89 -56.36 -21.55
N ALA A 31 25.00 -55.85 -22.11
CA ALA A 31 25.50 -54.51 -21.83
C ALA A 31 24.51 -53.42 -22.29
N ALA A 32 23.80 -53.64 -23.41
CA ALA A 32 22.78 -52.72 -23.91
C ALA A 32 21.51 -52.69 -23.05
N GLN A 33 21.27 -53.71 -22.23
CA GLN A 33 20.12 -53.78 -21.32
C GLN A 33 20.38 -53.13 -19.95
N GLN A 34 21.62 -52.69 -19.66
CA GLN A 34 21.89 -52.02 -18.39
C GLN A 34 21.28 -50.60 -18.40
N PRO A 35 20.34 -50.30 -17.49
CA PRO A 35 19.78 -48.97 -17.40
C PRO A 35 20.89 -47.98 -17.01
N LEU A 36 21.06 -46.94 -17.80
CA LEU A 36 21.95 -45.84 -17.45
C LEU A 36 21.28 -45.04 -16.32
N SER A 37 22.01 -44.80 -15.24
CA SER A 37 21.57 -43.95 -14.15
C SER A 37 22.36 -42.65 -14.20
N GLN A 38 21.65 -41.52 -14.27
CA GLN A 38 22.29 -40.20 -14.26
C GLN A 38 21.74 -39.35 -13.10
N ARG A 39 22.66 -38.76 -12.35
CA ARG A 39 22.34 -37.84 -11.24
C ARG A 39 22.11 -36.44 -11.79
N PHE A 40 20.97 -35.86 -11.48
CA PHE A 40 20.62 -34.47 -11.81
C PHE A 40 20.47 -33.66 -10.53
N ALA A 41 21.22 -32.57 -10.42
CA ALA A 41 21.02 -31.58 -9.37
C ALA A 41 19.86 -30.65 -9.75
N LEU A 42 18.77 -30.72 -8.99
CA LEU A 42 17.57 -29.89 -9.13
C LEU A 42 17.57 -28.78 -8.09
N ARG A 43 17.06 -27.60 -8.46
CA ARG A 43 16.84 -26.51 -7.50
C ARG A 43 15.39 -26.57 -7.02
N LEU A 44 15.17 -26.48 -5.71
CA LEU A 44 13.83 -26.41 -5.13
C LEU A 44 13.34 -24.96 -5.13
N ALA A 45 12.30 -24.68 -5.92
CA ALA A 45 11.61 -23.41 -5.91
C ALA A 45 10.36 -23.52 -5.01
N VAL A 46 10.46 -23.02 -3.79
CA VAL A 46 9.35 -22.98 -2.84
C VAL A 46 8.55 -21.69 -3.08
N THR A 47 7.28 -21.83 -3.43
CA THR A 47 6.37 -20.67 -3.52
C THR A 47 5.80 -20.39 -2.13
N VAL A 48 6.21 -19.26 -1.58
CA VAL A 48 5.87 -18.83 -0.21
C VAL A 48 4.59 -17.98 -0.24
N PRO A 49 3.65 -18.17 0.68
CA PRO A 49 2.41 -17.41 0.72
C PRO A 49 2.65 -15.93 1.09
N PRO A 50 1.78 -15.01 0.63
CA PRO A 50 1.92 -13.58 0.88
C PRO A 50 1.85 -13.28 2.38
N GLY A 51 2.86 -12.60 2.91
CA GLY A 51 3.02 -12.41 4.36
C GLY A 51 4.15 -13.23 4.99
N ARG A 52 4.82 -14.12 4.23
CA ARG A 52 5.93 -14.94 4.73
C ARG A 52 7.20 -14.75 3.90
N SER A 53 8.32 -14.79 4.61
CA SER A 53 9.67 -14.90 4.06
C SER A 53 10.28 -16.25 4.46
N VAL A 54 11.06 -16.83 3.55
CA VAL A 54 11.87 -18.01 3.84
C VAL A 54 13.17 -17.53 4.45
N ARG A 55 13.42 -17.93 5.70
CA ARG A 55 14.62 -17.57 6.45
C ARG A 55 15.85 -18.31 5.93
N GLN A 56 15.65 -19.56 5.51
CA GLN A 56 16.70 -20.41 4.95
C GLN A 56 16.13 -21.27 3.82
N GLN A 57 16.59 -21.01 2.58
CA GLN A 57 16.26 -21.86 1.44
C GLN A 57 17.03 -23.18 1.59
N PRO A 58 16.36 -24.35 1.53
CA PRO A 58 17.06 -25.64 1.61
C PRO A 58 18.06 -25.80 0.46
N VAL A 59 19.12 -26.56 0.75
CA VAL A 59 20.20 -26.90 -0.20
C VAL A 59 19.61 -27.69 -1.39
N GLY A 60 20.14 -27.49 -2.59
CA GLY A 60 19.62 -28.10 -3.82
C GLY A 60 19.40 -29.61 -3.72
N VAL A 61 18.30 -30.10 -4.30
CA VAL A 61 17.87 -31.49 -4.22
C VAL A 61 18.53 -32.28 -5.34
N THR A 62 19.21 -33.38 -5.04
CA THR A 62 19.76 -34.26 -6.06
C THR A 62 18.76 -35.36 -6.36
N VAL A 63 18.36 -35.49 -7.62
CA VAL A 63 17.47 -36.56 -8.08
C VAL A 63 18.22 -37.43 -9.08
N THR A 64 18.27 -38.72 -8.77
CA THR A 64 18.83 -39.75 -9.64
C THR A 64 17.73 -40.29 -10.53
N LEU A 65 17.86 -40.09 -11.84
CA LEU A 65 16.93 -40.58 -12.84
C LEU A 65 17.56 -41.80 -13.55
N SER A 66 16.78 -42.87 -13.70
CA SER A 66 17.20 -44.12 -14.36
C SER A 66 16.33 -44.37 -15.59
N GLY A 67 16.94 -44.67 -16.73
CA GLY A 67 16.21 -44.89 -17.98
C GLY A 67 17.08 -45.42 -19.12
N LYS A 68 16.45 -45.67 -20.28
CA LYS A 68 17.17 -46.07 -21.50
C LYS A 68 18.09 -44.93 -21.95
N GLY A 69 19.30 -45.25 -22.42
CA GLY A 69 20.33 -44.25 -22.76
C GLY A 69 19.88 -43.15 -23.72
N SER A 70 18.97 -43.46 -24.65
CA SER A 70 18.36 -42.49 -25.58
C SER A 70 17.40 -41.49 -24.91
N GLU A 71 16.75 -41.87 -23.81
CA GLU A 71 15.81 -41.02 -23.07
C GLU A 71 16.54 -40.08 -22.10
N ILE A 72 17.70 -40.48 -21.59
CA ILE A 72 18.54 -39.64 -20.72
C ILE A 72 19.12 -38.44 -21.47
N LEU A 73 19.45 -38.58 -22.76
CA LEU A 73 19.90 -37.44 -23.57
C LEU A 73 18.81 -36.37 -23.72
N LYS A 74 17.51 -36.76 -23.75
CA LYS A 74 16.38 -35.82 -23.80
C LYS A 74 16.19 -35.06 -22.49
N LEU A 75 16.71 -35.57 -21.36
CA LEU A 75 16.70 -34.90 -20.07
C LEU A 75 17.73 -33.77 -19.95
N ARG A 76 18.63 -33.55 -20.93
CA ARG A 76 19.53 -32.38 -20.93
C ARG A 76 18.77 -31.05 -21.02
N SER A 77 17.61 -31.05 -21.69
CA SER A 77 16.72 -29.89 -21.81
C SER A 77 15.67 -29.83 -20.69
N PHE A 78 15.81 -30.66 -19.65
CA PHE A 78 14.84 -30.74 -18.55
C PHE A 78 14.86 -29.46 -17.69
N PRO A 79 13.71 -28.82 -17.43
CA PRO A 79 13.64 -27.69 -16.51
C PRO A 79 13.95 -28.17 -15.09
N ARG A 80 15.08 -27.71 -14.54
CA ARG A 80 15.64 -28.19 -13.25
C ARG A 80 14.93 -27.61 -12.02
N MET A 81 13.60 -27.62 -11.99
CA MET A 81 12.81 -26.96 -10.94
C MET A 81 11.71 -27.87 -10.40
N ILE A 82 11.75 -28.15 -9.10
CA ILE A 82 10.63 -28.73 -8.34
C ILE A 82 9.86 -27.57 -7.71
N ARG A 83 8.54 -27.53 -7.91
CA ARG A 83 7.66 -26.49 -7.35
C ARG A 83 6.82 -27.10 -6.23
N LYS A 84 6.92 -26.54 -5.02
CA LYS A 84 6.04 -26.86 -3.89
C LYS A 84 5.44 -25.57 -3.34
N THR A 85 4.14 -25.61 -3.06
CA THR A 85 3.38 -24.49 -2.52
C THR A 85 3.14 -24.72 -1.03
N ILE A 86 3.49 -23.76 -0.18
CA ILE A 86 3.18 -23.83 1.26
C ILE A 86 1.73 -23.37 1.47
N PRO A 87 0.89 -24.12 2.21
CA PRO A 87 -0.46 -23.69 2.52
C PRO A 87 -0.48 -22.38 3.34
N ASP A 88 -1.39 -21.45 3.01
CA ASP A 88 -1.55 -20.16 3.70
C ASP A 88 -1.76 -20.30 5.22
N THR A 89 -2.42 -21.39 5.66
CA THR A 89 -2.80 -21.68 7.06
C THR A 89 -1.63 -22.04 7.97
N PHE A 90 -0.45 -22.37 7.42
CA PHE A 90 0.63 -22.96 8.20
C PHE A 90 1.35 -21.97 9.13
N SER A 91 1.04 -21.96 10.43
CA SER A 91 1.55 -20.95 11.37
C SER A 91 2.87 -21.33 12.08
N GLY A 92 3.51 -22.45 11.70
CA GLY A 92 4.75 -22.92 12.31
C GLY A 92 6.02 -22.28 11.73
N SER A 93 7.11 -22.33 12.48
CA SER A 93 8.45 -21.84 12.08
C SER A 93 9.24 -22.84 11.22
N VAL A 94 8.82 -24.11 11.19
CA VAL A 94 9.48 -25.18 10.40
C VAL A 94 8.43 -25.92 9.61
N TRP A 95 8.54 -25.90 8.28
CA TRP A 95 7.71 -26.71 7.39
C TRP A 95 8.53 -27.85 6.82
N SER A 96 8.23 -29.08 7.24
CA SER A 96 8.86 -30.29 6.72
C SER A 96 8.18 -30.72 5.42
N ILE A 97 8.96 -30.73 4.34
CA ILE A 97 8.55 -31.19 3.01
C ILE A 97 9.02 -32.62 2.82
N HIS A 98 8.09 -33.53 2.58
CA HIS A 98 8.40 -34.86 2.09
C HIS A 98 8.31 -34.87 0.56
N LEU A 99 9.43 -35.10 -0.12
CA LEU A 99 9.51 -35.14 -1.58
C LEU A 99 9.16 -36.53 -2.10
N GLN A 100 8.13 -36.61 -2.94
CA GLN A 100 7.75 -37.83 -3.63
C GLN A 100 8.21 -37.84 -5.09
N PRO A 101 8.42 -39.01 -5.70
CA PRO A 101 8.72 -39.14 -7.13
C PRO A 101 7.75 -38.40 -8.06
N SER A 102 6.49 -38.27 -7.66
CA SER A 102 5.44 -37.55 -8.38
C SER A 102 5.59 -36.02 -8.37
N ASP A 103 6.39 -35.46 -7.46
CA ASP A 103 6.64 -34.02 -7.38
C ASP A 103 7.68 -33.55 -8.41
N VAL A 104 8.39 -34.49 -9.05
CA VAL A 104 9.34 -34.22 -10.12
C VAL A 104 8.56 -34.16 -11.44
N SER A 105 8.50 -32.98 -12.06
CA SER A 105 7.75 -32.74 -13.29
C SER A 105 8.43 -33.35 -14.52
N ILE A 106 8.40 -34.67 -14.70
CA ILE A 106 8.99 -35.38 -15.86
C ILE A 106 8.24 -35.00 -17.16
N PRO A 107 8.91 -34.78 -18.30
CA PRO A 107 8.25 -34.42 -19.55
C PRO A 107 7.42 -35.60 -20.06
N LYS A 108 6.20 -35.35 -20.55
CA LYS A 108 5.33 -36.40 -21.11
C LYS A 108 6.00 -37.00 -22.35
N GLY A 109 6.13 -38.33 -22.40
CA GLY A 109 6.75 -39.06 -23.52
C GLY A 109 8.18 -39.59 -23.28
N THR A 110 8.67 -39.55 -22.04
CA THR A 110 9.99 -40.08 -21.65
C THR A 110 9.83 -41.22 -20.65
N ASP A 111 10.30 -42.44 -21.00
CA ASP A 111 10.25 -43.66 -20.17
C ASP A 111 11.42 -43.68 -19.18
N VAL A 112 11.38 -42.75 -18.21
CA VAL A 112 12.42 -42.54 -17.19
C VAL A 112 11.79 -42.64 -15.81
N GLN A 113 12.38 -43.46 -14.95
CA GLN A 113 11.95 -43.65 -13.57
C GLN A 113 12.84 -42.85 -12.62
N VAL A 114 12.23 -42.30 -11.58
CA VAL A 114 12.96 -41.67 -10.47
C VAL A 114 13.52 -42.79 -9.60
N ALA A 115 14.82 -43.03 -9.70
CA ALA A 115 15.48 -44.08 -8.93
C ALA A 115 15.72 -43.65 -7.48
N GLU A 116 16.10 -42.39 -7.28
CA GLU A 116 16.42 -41.89 -5.96
C GLU A 116 16.22 -40.36 -5.87
N ILE A 117 15.73 -39.89 -4.74
CA ILE A 117 15.66 -38.47 -4.38
C ILE A 117 16.44 -38.33 -3.07
N ALA A 118 17.43 -37.44 -3.06
CA ALA A 118 18.24 -37.16 -1.89
C ALA A 118 18.49 -35.64 -1.73
N PRO A 119 18.13 -35.05 -0.58
CA PRO A 119 17.38 -35.61 0.55
C PRO A 119 15.86 -35.72 0.25
N ARG A 120 15.18 -36.70 0.86
CA ARG A 120 13.71 -36.89 0.74
C ARG A 120 12.93 -35.97 1.67
N ASP A 121 13.48 -35.72 2.85
CA ASP A 121 12.93 -34.83 3.85
C ASP A 121 13.72 -33.52 3.83
N LEU A 122 13.00 -32.42 3.65
CA LEU A 122 13.56 -31.07 3.62
C LEU A 122 12.81 -30.20 4.60
N ASP A 123 13.53 -29.69 5.59
CA ASP A 123 12.98 -28.70 6.50
C ASP A 123 13.19 -27.30 5.93
N VAL A 124 12.10 -26.58 5.75
CA VAL A 124 12.12 -25.15 5.37
C VAL A 124 11.84 -24.33 6.62
N LEU A 125 12.83 -23.55 7.04
CA LEU A 125 12.67 -22.60 8.13
C LEU A 125 11.97 -21.34 7.62
N LEU A 126 10.81 -21.06 8.21
CA LEU A 126 9.96 -19.91 7.95
C LEU A 126 10.09 -18.90 9.10
N ASP A 127 9.96 -17.62 8.79
CA ASP A 127 9.92 -16.59 9.82
C ASP A 127 8.62 -16.66 10.64
N SER A 128 8.72 -16.39 11.95
CA SER A 128 7.57 -16.27 12.86
C SER A 128 6.61 -15.18 12.37
N VAL A 129 5.32 -15.51 12.28
CA VAL A 129 4.29 -14.60 11.79
C VAL A 129 3.53 -13.98 12.97
N GLY A 130 3.63 -12.66 13.09
CA GLY A 130 2.85 -11.87 14.04
C GLY A 130 1.63 -11.20 13.39
N LYS A 131 0.78 -10.59 14.23
CA LYS A 131 -0.29 -9.67 13.81
C LYS A 131 -0.16 -8.38 14.62
N LYS A 132 -0.27 -7.24 13.95
CA LYS A 132 -0.20 -5.91 14.58
C LYS A 132 -1.26 -5.00 14.00
N ASP A 133 -2.03 -4.33 14.85
CA ASP A 133 -2.98 -3.31 14.43
C ASP A 133 -2.28 -1.94 14.46
N VAL A 134 -2.35 -1.23 13.33
CA VAL A 134 -1.54 -0.04 13.06
C VAL A 134 -2.45 1.12 12.61
N ARG A 135 -2.16 2.34 13.08
CA ARG A 135 -2.88 3.56 12.69
C ARG A 135 -2.66 3.90 11.22
N ILE A 136 -3.73 4.34 10.56
CA ILE A 136 -3.68 4.86 9.19
C ILE A 136 -3.60 6.38 9.21
N VAL A 137 -2.64 6.95 8.47
CA VAL A 137 -2.43 8.39 8.33
C VAL A 137 -2.82 8.82 6.90
N PRO A 138 -3.90 9.60 6.73
CA PRO A 138 -4.31 10.05 5.41
C PRO A 138 -3.35 11.12 4.86
N LEU A 139 -2.82 10.88 3.66
CA LEU A 139 -2.04 11.84 2.88
C LEU A 139 -2.91 12.39 1.74
N VAL A 140 -4.00 13.06 2.11
CA VAL A 140 -4.99 13.59 1.17
C VAL A 140 -5.00 15.11 1.22
N ARG A 141 -4.87 15.74 0.06
CA ARG A 141 -5.01 17.19 -0.11
C ARG A 141 -6.38 17.49 -0.73
N VAL A 142 -7.16 18.34 -0.08
CA VAL A 142 -8.48 18.75 -0.56
C VAL A 142 -8.42 20.19 -1.01
N GLU A 143 -8.77 20.43 -2.26
CA GLU A 143 -8.91 21.77 -2.85
C GLU A 143 -10.41 22.04 -3.01
N ALA A 144 -10.96 22.79 -2.04
CA ALA A 144 -12.33 23.22 -2.09
C ALA A 144 -12.55 24.22 -3.23
N GLU A 145 -13.74 24.21 -3.82
CA GLU A 145 -14.13 25.18 -4.84
C GLU A 145 -14.18 26.61 -4.24
N SER A 146 -14.09 27.63 -5.10
CA SER A 146 -14.22 29.03 -4.68
C SER A 146 -15.52 29.24 -3.88
N GLY A 147 -15.40 29.86 -2.70
CA GLY A 147 -16.53 30.05 -1.81
C GLY A 147 -16.80 28.85 -0.89
N TYR A 148 -15.92 27.85 -0.83
CA TYR A 148 -16.04 26.72 0.08
C TYR A 148 -14.80 26.57 0.98
N VAL A 149 -14.98 25.97 2.16
CA VAL A 149 -13.91 25.66 3.11
C VAL A 149 -14.07 24.26 3.70
N LEU A 150 -12.97 23.51 3.76
CA LEU A 150 -12.94 22.19 4.41
C LEU A 150 -13.17 22.35 5.92
N ARG A 151 -14.20 21.69 6.45
CA ARG A 151 -14.53 21.69 7.87
C ARG A 151 -13.88 20.54 8.62
N GLY A 152 -13.81 19.36 8.00
CA GLY A 152 -13.28 18.17 8.62
C GLY A 152 -12.98 17.08 7.60
N LEU A 153 -12.01 16.23 7.93
CA LEU A 153 -11.63 15.05 7.17
C LEU A 153 -11.65 13.85 8.12
N SER A 154 -12.36 12.79 7.72
CA SER A 154 -12.45 11.54 8.46
C SER A 154 -12.03 10.37 7.56
N ILE A 155 -11.52 9.31 8.19
CA ILE A 155 -11.03 8.12 7.50
C ILE A 155 -11.62 6.88 8.15
N VAL A 156 -12.17 5.98 7.33
CA VAL A 156 -12.83 4.76 7.78
C VAL A 156 -12.36 3.57 6.94
N PRO A 157 -11.77 2.52 7.54
CA PRO A 157 -11.34 2.44 8.94
C PRO A 157 -10.11 3.31 9.24
N SER A 158 -9.89 3.64 10.52
CA SER A 158 -8.70 4.39 10.99
C SER A 158 -7.51 3.50 11.38
N VAL A 159 -7.72 2.19 11.38
CA VAL A 159 -6.75 1.15 11.77
C VAL A 159 -6.70 0.09 10.69
N ALA A 160 -5.49 -0.35 10.34
CA ALA A 160 -5.24 -1.48 9.46
C ALA A 160 -4.55 -2.60 10.24
N ARG A 161 -4.93 -3.85 9.94
CA ARG A 161 -4.28 -5.04 10.47
C ARG A 161 -3.14 -5.44 9.54
N VAL A 162 -1.94 -5.55 10.12
CA VAL A 162 -0.72 -5.95 9.43
C VAL A 162 -0.29 -7.32 9.92
N VAL A 163 0.06 -8.21 8.98
CA VAL A 163 0.47 -9.58 9.25
C VAL A 163 1.77 -9.87 8.52
N GLY A 164 2.75 -10.43 9.22
CA GLY A 164 4.01 -10.83 8.61
C GLY A 164 5.12 -11.11 9.62
N PRO A 165 6.40 -11.12 9.20
CA PRO A 165 7.53 -11.40 10.08
C PRO A 165 7.59 -10.43 11.26
N GLU A 166 7.80 -10.94 12.48
CA GLU A 166 7.85 -10.11 13.70
C GLU A 166 8.86 -8.96 13.59
N LYS A 167 10.04 -9.22 13.01
CA LYS A 167 11.09 -8.22 12.80
C LYS A 167 10.61 -7.06 11.91
N SER A 168 9.85 -7.36 10.86
CA SER A 168 9.27 -6.36 9.96
C SER A 168 8.09 -5.64 10.59
N LEU A 169 7.24 -6.34 11.36
CA LEU A 169 6.12 -5.74 12.09
C LEU A 169 6.56 -4.76 13.18
N ALA A 170 7.70 -5.03 13.82
CA ALA A 170 8.27 -4.14 14.84
C ALA A 170 8.61 -2.76 14.27
N ALA A 171 9.08 -2.71 13.01
CA ALA A 171 9.47 -1.47 12.34
C ALA A 171 8.29 -0.60 11.85
N VAL A 172 7.06 -1.14 11.81
CA VAL A 172 5.88 -0.43 11.29
C VAL A 172 5.12 0.25 12.42
N GLU A 173 5.17 1.57 12.48
CA GLU A 173 4.42 2.39 13.46
C GLU A 173 3.10 2.95 12.91
N SER A 174 3.08 3.32 11.63
CA SER A 174 1.90 3.85 10.94
C SER A 174 1.94 3.49 9.46
N ILE A 175 0.77 3.50 8.81
CA ILE A 175 0.63 3.29 7.37
C ILE A 175 0.01 4.53 6.75
N THR A 176 0.62 5.05 5.70
CA THR A 176 0.09 6.21 4.97
C THR A 176 -0.80 5.77 3.81
N THR A 177 -1.75 6.61 3.43
CA THR A 177 -2.45 6.45 2.14
C THR A 177 -1.57 6.91 0.99
N LEU A 178 -1.87 6.47 -0.23
CA LEU A 178 -1.23 7.06 -1.42
C LEU A 178 -1.58 8.55 -1.53
N PRO A 179 -0.61 9.41 -1.92
CA PRO A 179 -0.85 10.84 -2.10
C PRO A 179 -2.01 11.07 -3.06
N THR A 180 -3.09 11.67 -2.57
CA THR A 180 -4.30 11.89 -3.38
C THR A 180 -4.74 13.34 -3.27
N VAL A 181 -4.98 13.98 -4.41
CA VAL A 181 -5.54 15.33 -4.50
C VAL A 181 -6.99 15.22 -4.93
N ILE A 182 -7.88 15.90 -4.20
CA ILE A 182 -9.31 15.97 -4.51
C ILE A 182 -9.64 17.44 -4.77
N SER A 183 -9.81 17.79 -6.04
CA SER A 183 -10.06 19.16 -6.49
C SER A 183 -11.54 19.44 -6.75
N SER A 184 -11.89 20.72 -6.77
CA SER A 184 -13.23 21.23 -7.08
C SER A 184 -14.34 20.68 -6.16
N VAL A 185 -14.07 20.62 -4.86
CA VAL A 185 -15.05 20.11 -3.88
C VAL A 185 -16.00 21.21 -3.44
N ASN A 186 -17.30 21.02 -3.69
CA ASN A 186 -18.40 21.94 -3.35
C ASN A 186 -19.46 21.33 -2.44
N GLY A 187 -19.19 20.17 -1.85
CA GLY A 187 -20.11 19.50 -0.93
C GLY A 187 -19.44 18.35 -0.18
N PRO A 188 -20.21 17.62 0.66
CA PRO A 188 -19.74 16.40 1.30
C PRO A 188 -19.30 15.38 0.25
N PHE A 189 -18.13 14.79 0.44
CA PHE A 189 -17.58 13.82 -0.51
C PHE A 189 -17.07 12.57 0.20
N PHE A 190 -17.06 11.47 -0.56
CA PHE A 190 -16.48 10.21 -0.16
C PHE A 190 -15.53 9.74 -1.26
N ARG A 191 -14.28 9.43 -0.90
CA ARG A 191 -13.28 8.92 -1.83
C ARG A 191 -12.60 7.69 -1.24
N THR A 192 -12.59 6.61 -2.00
CA THR A 192 -11.77 5.44 -1.66
C THR A 192 -10.34 5.72 -2.09
N VAL A 193 -9.40 5.59 -1.15
CA VAL A 193 -7.97 5.83 -1.36
C VAL A 193 -7.20 4.57 -0.97
N PRO A 194 -6.30 4.05 -1.83
CA PRO A 194 -5.44 2.92 -1.50
C PRO A 194 -4.38 3.29 -0.45
N LEU A 195 -4.01 2.31 0.38
CA LEU A 195 -2.87 2.41 1.30
C LEU A 195 -1.56 2.25 0.54
N ASP A 196 -0.52 2.98 0.97
CA ASP A 196 0.82 2.79 0.44
C ASP A 196 1.46 1.55 1.08
N THR A 197 1.40 0.43 0.36
CA THR A 197 2.01 -0.84 0.78
C THR A 197 3.41 -1.05 0.19
N THR A 198 3.90 -0.13 -0.64
CA THR A 198 5.22 -0.22 -1.28
C THR A 198 6.37 -0.36 -0.25
N PRO A 199 6.42 0.43 0.83
CA PRO A 199 7.51 0.31 1.81
C PRO A 199 7.36 -0.92 2.73
N LEU A 200 6.21 -1.59 2.71
CA LEU A 200 5.88 -2.69 3.63
C LEU A 200 6.37 -4.06 3.13
N GLY A 201 6.80 -4.16 1.87
CA GLY A 201 7.48 -5.33 1.31
C GLY A 201 6.67 -6.62 1.47
N VAL A 202 7.17 -7.54 2.29
CA VAL A 202 6.56 -8.87 2.51
C VAL A 202 5.34 -8.85 3.45
N LEU A 203 5.01 -7.71 4.06
CA LEU A 203 3.90 -7.59 5.01
C LEU A 203 2.54 -7.57 4.29
N ARG A 204 1.56 -8.25 4.88
CA ARG A 204 0.17 -8.27 4.41
C ARG A 204 -0.66 -7.27 5.22
N VAL A 205 -1.29 -6.32 4.52
CA VAL A 205 -2.14 -5.29 5.12
C VAL A 205 -3.60 -5.52 4.76
N ALA A 206 -4.50 -5.39 5.73
CA ALA A 206 -5.94 -5.40 5.54
C ALA A 206 -6.63 -4.30 6.36
N PRO A 207 -7.50 -3.46 5.77
CA PRO A 207 -7.85 -3.43 4.35
C PRO A 207 -6.73 -2.82 3.49
N LYS A 208 -6.76 -3.03 2.16
CA LYS A 208 -5.82 -2.40 1.21
C LYS A 208 -6.20 -0.96 0.86
N GLU A 209 -7.43 -0.58 1.16
CA GLU A 209 -8.03 0.69 0.78
C GLU A 209 -8.86 1.21 1.94
N VAL A 210 -8.98 2.53 2.02
CA VAL A 210 -9.72 3.23 3.07
C VAL A 210 -10.65 4.26 2.45
N ARG A 211 -11.77 4.51 3.12
CA ARG A 211 -12.72 5.54 2.69
C ARG A 211 -12.40 6.83 3.43
N VAL A 212 -12.10 7.87 2.67
CA VAL A 212 -11.90 9.22 3.16
C VAL A 212 -13.19 10.00 2.92
N ALA A 213 -13.74 10.57 3.99
CA ALA A 213 -14.93 11.39 3.94
C ALA A 213 -14.61 12.80 4.42
N GLY A 214 -14.93 13.80 3.62
CA GLY A 214 -14.70 15.20 3.96
C GLY A 214 -16.00 16.00 3.96
N GLU A 215 -16.11 16.89 4.92
CA GLU A 215 -17.21 17.86 5.00
C GLU A 215 -16.70 19.24 4.60
N VAL A 216 -17.44 19.90 3.72
CA VAL A 216 -17.12 21.24 3.23
C VAL A 216 -18.31 22.15 3.51
N ALA A 217 -18.02 23.38 3.93
CA ALA A 217 -19.03 24.40 4.19
C ALA A 217 -18.88 25.56 3.21
N ALA A 218 -20.00 26.07 2.69
CA ALA A 218 -20.01 27.28 1.89
C ALA A 218 -19.69 28.50 2.77
N ILE A 219 -18.79 29.36 2.29
CA ILE A 219 -18.53 30.70 2.81
C ILE A 219 -19.25 31.67 1.89
N ILE A 220 -20.23 32.37 2.47
CA ILE A 220 -20.95 33.43 1.76
C ILE A 220 -20.49 34.80 2.28
N GLU A 221 -20.72 35.81 1.45
CA GLU A 221 -20.59 37.22 1.81
C GLU A 221 -21.97 37.87 1.76
N ARG A 222 -22.39 38.47 2.87
CA ARG A 222 -23.70 39.13 3.00
C ARG A 222 -23.51 40.55 3.52
N SER A 223 -24.21 41.49 2.90
CA SER A 223 -24.23 42.88 3.33
C SER A 223 -25.53 43.18 4.07
N ILE A 224 -25.42 43.71 5.28
CA ILE A 224 -26.57 44.21 6.07
C ILE A 224 -26.57 45.73 5.98
N PRO A 225 -27.55 46.35 5.30
CA PRO A 225 -27.63 47.80 5.22
C PRO A 225 -28.10 48.41 6.54
N ALA A 226 -27.79 49.68 6.73
CA ALA A 226 -28.34 50.56 7.76
C ALA A 226 -28.18 50.08 9.23
N VAL A 227 -27.03 49.47 9.56
CA VAL A 227 -26.66 49.11 10.93
C VAL A 227 -26.33 50.38 11.75
N PRO A 228 -26.94 50.60 12.91
CA PRO A 228 -26.70 51.79 13.73
C PRO A 228 -25.29 51.78 14.33
N ILE A 229 -24.63 52.94 14.33
CA ILE A 229 -23.31 53.11 14.93
C ILE A 229 -23.48 53.45 16.41
N THR A 230 -22.84 52.68 17.29
CA THR A 230 -22.77 52.97 18.73
C THR A 230 -21.47 53.70 19.04
N THR A 231 -21.54 54.73 19.87
CA THR A 231 -20.36 55.44 20.38
C THR A 231 -19.91 54.79 21.70
N ALA A 232 -18.66 54.33 21.77
CA ALA A 232 -18.14 53.67 22.98
C ALA A 232 -17.70 54.63 24.10
N ALA A 233 -17.71 55.94 23.87
CA ALA A 233 -17.13 56.92 24.79
C ALA A 233 -17.97 58.19 24.94
N SER A 234 -17.85 58.85 26.10
CA SER A 234 -18.38 60.18 26.42
C SER A 234 -17.75 61.32 25.60
N GLY A 235 -16.66 61.05 24.85
CA GLY A 235 -15.95 62.02 24.02
C GLY A 235 -16.69 62.48 22.75
N PHE A 236 -17.88 61.94 22.46
CA PHE A 236 -18.74 62.37 21.35
C PHE A 236 -19.79 63.42 21.78
N ALA A 237 -19.76 63.90 23.02
CA ALA A 237 -20.70 64.91 23.53
C ALA A 237 -20.65 66.18 22.67
N GLY A 238 -21.74 66.48 21.95
CA GLY A 238 -21.86 67.64 21.06
C GLY A 238 -21.58 67.39 19.58
N PHE A 239 -21.33 66.14 19.16
CA PHE A 239 -21.12 65.76 17.75
C PHE A 239 -22.05 64.62 17.33
N LEU A 240 -22.54 64.67 16.09
CA LEU A 240 -23.31 63.64 15.40
C LEU A 240 -22.42 62.93 14.37
N LEU A 241 -22.57 61.61 14.26
CA LEU A 241 -21.88 60.82 13.24
C LEU A 241 -22.63 60.97 11.91
N SER A 242 -21.93 61.32 10.85
CA SER A 242 -22.51 61.42 9.51
C SER A 242 -21.76 60.47 8.57
N PRO A 243 -22.38 59.36 8.11
CA PRO A 243 -23.73 58.88 8.42
C PRO A 243 -23.86 58.22 9.81
N GLU A 244 -25.07 58.19 10.38
CA GLU A 244 -25.38 57.49 11.66
C GLU A 244 -25.54 55.98 11.50
N ARG A 245 -25.68 55.52 10.24
CA ARG A 245 -25.87 54.12 9.88
C ARG A 245 -24.91 53.74 8.76
N VAL A 246 -24.35 52.54 8.83
CA VAL A 246 -23.44 52.00 7.81
C VAL A 246 -23.90 50.65 7.31
N THR A 247 -23.39 50.27 6.14
CA THR A 247 -23.53 48.91 5.65
C THR A 247 -22.42 48.06 6.23
N VAL A 248 -22.77 46.91 6.80
CA VAL A 248 -21.79 45.94 7.28
C VAL A 248 -21.74 44.75 6.35
N THR A 249 -20.57 44.47 5.81
CA THR A 249 -20.30 43.29 4.98
C THR A 249 -19.72 42.20 5.85
N MET A 250 -20.32 41.01 5.80
CA MET A 250 -20.01 39.87 6.65
C MET A 250 -19.67 38.65 5.82
N ARG A 251 -18.55 38.03 6.13
CA ARG A 251 -18.05 36.82 5.46
C ARG A 251 -17.87 35.70 6.47
N GLY A 252 -18.48 34.55 6.18
CA GLY A 252 -18.43 33.38 7.06
C GLY A 252 -19.25 32.20 6.54
N PRO A 253 -19.33 31.10 7.31
CA PRO A 253 -20.13 29.94 6.94
C PRO A 253 -21.59 30.30 6.69
N GLU A 254 -22.17 29.84 5.60
CA GLU A 254 -23.54 30.13 5.17
C GLU A 254 -24.56 29.95 6.29
N SER A 255 -24.50 28.80 6.97
CA SER A 255 -25.41 28.45 8.05
C SER A 255 -25.37 29.47 9.21
N LYS A 256 -24.21 30.07 9.47
CA LYS A 256 -24.08 31.13 10.47
C LYS A 256 -24.55 32.46 9.90
N VAL A 257 -24.09 32.85 8.71
CA VAL A 257 -24.38 34.17 8.13
C VAL A 257 -25.85 34.39 7.83
N ASN A 258 -26.59 33.34 7.43
CA ASN A 258 -28.03 33.44 7.19
C ASN A 258 -28.85 33.69 8.46
N THR A 259 -28.39 33.19 9.61
CA THR A 259 -29.06 33.41 10.91
C THR A 259 -28.79 34.78 11.52
N LEU A 260 -27.81 35.52 10.99
CA LEU A 260 -27.43 36.82 11.55
C LEU A 260 -28.40 37.91 11.11
N THR A 261 -28.92 38.61 12.11
CA THR A 261 -29.78 39.79 11.95
C THR A 261 -28.99 41.06 12.30
N ARG A 262 -29.60 42.24 12.10
CA ARG A 262 -28.95 43.52 12.42
C ARG A 262 -28.50 43.61 13.88
N ASP A 263 -29.22 42.97 14.80
CA ASP A 263 -28.93 43.02 16.24
C ASP A 263 -27.75 42.13 16.66
N SER A 264 -27.37 41.17 15.80
CA SER A 264 -26.24 40.27 16.04
C SER A 264 -24.87 40.91 15.80
N VAL A 265 -24.84 42.14 15.28
CA VAL A 265 -23.63 42.87 14.92
C VAL A 265 -23.63 44.22 15.59
N ARG A 266 -22.53 44.56 16.27
CA ARG A 266 -22.35 45.87 16.89
C ARG A 266 -21.25 46.64 16.18
N VAL A 267 -21.60 47.82 15.67
CA VAL A 267 -20.63 48.75 15.08
C VAL A 267 -20.29 49.79 16.14
N VAL A 268 -19.01 49.89 16.48
CA VAL A 268 -18.50 50.81 17.49
C VAL A 268 -17.63 51.86 16.81
N ALA A 269 -17.96 53.14 17.03
CA ALA A 269 -17.14 54.26 16.60
C ALA A 269 -16.06 54.57 17.65
N HIS A 270 -14.81 54.59 17.19
CA HIS A 270 -13.66 55.05 17.96
C HIS A 270 -13.14 56.36 17.39
N LEU A 271 -13.02 57.36 18.25
CA LEU A 271 -12.51 58.68 17.86
C LEU A 271 -11.02 58.58 17.54
N VAL A 272 -10.61 59.12 16.40
CA VAL A 272 -9.19 59.23 16.03
C VAL A 272 -8.80 60.70 16.14
N GLY A 273 -8.04 61.07 17.19
CA GLY A 273 -7.65 62.45 17.48
C GLY A 273 -8.59 63.19 18.44
N LYS A 274 -8.56 64.54 18.43
CA LYS A 274 -9.44 65.40 19.26
C LYS A 274 -10.79 65.58 18.57
N ALA A 275 -11.88 65.56 19.36
CA ALA A 275 -13.23 65.80 18.87
C ALA A 275 -13.34 67.27 18.40
N GLY A 276 -13.56 67.47 17.09
CA GLY A 276 -13.63 68.79 16.49
C GLY A 276 -14.26 68.75 15.08
N PRO A 277 -14.67 69.91 14.54
CA PRO A 277 -15.16 70.01 13.17
C PRO A 277 -14.07 69.55 12.18
N GLY A 278 -14.38 68.56 11.35
CA GLY A 278 -13.42 67.91 10.44
C GLY A 278 -12.76 66.63 10.99
N GLY A 279 -13.07 66.23 12.23
CA GLY A 279 -12.63 64.94 12.78
C GLY A 279 -13.40 63.75 12.18
N TYR A 280 -12.77 62.58 12.18
CA TYR A 280 -13.36 61.31 11.75
C TYR A 280 -13.30 60.27 12.86
N ALA A 281 -14.27 59.37 12.87
CA ALA A 281 -14.31 58.21 13.75
C ALA A 281 -14.10 56.94 12.93
N ARG A 282 -13.19 56.07 13.38
CA ARG A 282 -12.97 54.76 12.76
C ARG A 282 -13.99 53.78 13.30
N LEU A 283 -14.56 52.98 12.41
CA LEU A 283 -15.56 51.99 12.79
C LEU A 283 -14.90 50.64 13.02
N THR A 284 -15.18 50.05 14.19
CA THR A 284 -14.82 48.68 14.50
C THR A 284 -16.10 47.85 14.60
N VAL A 285 -16.14 46.74 13.87
CA VAL A 285 -17.30 45.85 13.87
C VAL A 285 -17.02 44.67 14.77
N THR A 286 -17.89 44.46 15.76
CA THR A 286 -17.89 43.26 16.60
C THR A 286 -18.92 42.30 16.05
N ALA A 287 -18.49 41.11 15.65
CA ALA A 287 -19.33 40.05 15.14
C ALA A 287 -19.13 38.74 15.94
N PRO A 288 -20.09 37.80 15.89
CA PRO A 288 -19.98 36.52 16.58
C PRO A 288 -18.80 35.65 16.10
N PRO A 289 -18.35 34.66 16.89
CA PRO A 289 -17.17 33.86 16.58
C PRO A 289 -17.30 33.08 15.26
N GLY A 290 -16.27 33.20 14.42
CA GLY A 290 -16.20 32.56 13.11
C GLY A 290 -16.79 33.37 11.96
N ILE A 291 -17.17 34.64 12.19
CA ILE A 291 -17.59 35.58 11.15
C ILE A 291 -16.61 36.75 11.10
N ARG A 292 -16.14 37.09 9.90
CA ARG A 292 -15.38 38.33 9.66
C ARG A 292 -16.35 39.38 9.16
N ALA A 293 -16.40 40.52 9.85
CA ALA A 293 -17.27 41.62 9.47
C ALA A 293 -16.48 42.91 9.28
N ARG A 294 -16.88 43.73 8.31
CA ARG A 294 -16.29 45.04 8.01
C ARG A 294 -17.40 46.05 7.72
N ALA A 295 -17.27 47.25 8.26
CA ALA A 295 -18.15 48.37 7.93
C ALA A 295 -17.69 49.04 6.62
N VAL A 296 -18.65 49.41 5.79
CA VAL A 296 -18.45 50.19 4.57
C VAL A 296 -19.38 51.41 4.64
N PRO A 297 -18.85 52.64 4.77
CA PRO A 297 -17.43 53.00 4.90
C PRO A 297 -16.82 52.57 6.24
N ASP A 298 -15.48 52.47 6.31
CA ASP A 298 -14.72 52.07 7.51
C ASP A 298 -14.46 53.24 8.49
N SER A 299 -14.85 54.46 8.09
CA SER A 299 -14.80 55.68 8.88
C SER A 299 -15.97 56.60 8.56
N VAL A 300 -16.35 57.44 9.53
CA VAL A 300 -17.45 58.41 9.41
C VAL A 300 -17.02 59.77 9.93
N ALA A 301 -17.58 60.84 9.35
CA ALA A 301 -17.25 62.20 9.73
C ALA A 301 -18.06 62.66 10.95
N LEU A 302 -17.49 63.56 11.74
CA LEU A 302 -18.16 64.19 12.88
C LEU A 302 -18.75 65.54 12.46
N LYS A 303 -20.07 65.71 12.63
CA LYS A 303 -20.75 66.99 12.48
C LYS A 303 -21.09 67.56 13.86
N ARG A 304 -20.94 68.86 14.07
CA ARG A 304 -21.36 69.49 15.33
C ARG A 304 -22.89 69.37 15.46
N LYS A 305 -23.37 68.99 16.65
CA LYS A 305 -24.81 68.97 16.96
C LYS A 305 -25.27 70.43 17.01
N THR A 306 -25.81 70.94 15.90
CA THR A 306 -26.38 72.28 15.86
C THR A 306 -27.63 72.27 16.73
N GLY A 307 -27.55 72.87 17.92
CA GLY A 307 -28.73 73.18 18.71
C GLY A 307 -29.59 74.16 17.92
N ARG A 308 -30.76 73.72 17.46
CA ARG A 308 -31.88 74.64 17.30
C ARG A 308 -32.42 74.89 18.70
N GLY A 309 -32.47 76.16 19.08
CA GLY A 309 -33.40 76.62 20.11
C GLY A 309 -34.84 76.37 19.68
#